data_AF-A0A661XGL7-F1
#
_entry.id   AF-A0A661XGL7-F1
#
_cell.length_a   1.000
_cell.length_b   1.000
_cell.length_c   1.000
_cell.angle_alpha   90.00
_cell.angle_beta   90.00
_cell.angle_gamma   90.00
#
_symmetry.space_group_name_H-M   'P 1'
#
loop_
_entity.id
_entity.type
_entity.pdbx_description
1 polymer ?
#
loop_
_entity_poly.entity_id
_entity_poly.type
_entity_poly.pdbx_seq_one_letter_code
_entity_poly.pdbx_strand_id
1 'polypeptide(L)'
;MEWVRSCWEPGEPQIPYSWDALDILNKARNGERMYCVQYVLLFVQSANALGIPARYLGLFNCQGEGVHAVSEAWSNDFKKWVFIDVLNRSYFQDQKGVPLSAIELRDRIFNKQKIKIIGEIKDKESYYRMFRNLVYCFRNDYLEQENSWIFHPQFSVLYFDKNACPLKRFPLITDDKNDLEFPVNHINIIPYQLIKRKYLLGKEQFYLILKIERSFIIPPYDIEVKIDKSRWRKVSDDSFEIKLKKGINRIFARIDNKSGQKLLAGRLSMDFSPP
;
A
#
# COMPACT_ATOMS: atom_id res chain seq x y z
N MET A 1 -0.09 -13.50 5.63
CA MET A 1 -0.85 -14.44 4.79
C MET A 1 -1.11 -15.78 5.48
N GLU A 2 -0.10 -16.43 6.07
CA GLU A 2 -0.25 -17.75 6.73
C GLU A 2 -1.37 -17.79 7.78
N TRP A 3 -1.38 -16.82 8.70
CA TRP A 3 -2.43 -16.71 9.71
C TRP A 3 -3.83 -16.68 9.09
N VAL A 4 -4.06 -15.82 8.11
CA VAL A 4 -5.36 -15.71 7.43
C VAL A 4 -5.76 -17.02 6.75
N ARG A 5 -4.83 -17.67 6.03
CA ARG A 5 -5.14 -18.96 5.37
C ARG A 5 -5.48 -20.07 6.37
N SER A 6 -4.95 -19.99 7.59
CA SER A 6 -5.20 -20.98 8.65
C SER A 6 -6.55 -20.81 9.35
N CYS A 7 -7.26 -19.70 9.12
CA CYS A 7 -8.49 -19.40 9.85
C CYS A 7 -9.68 -20.28 9.41
N TRP A 8 -9.74 -20.74 8.16
CA TRP A 8 -10.76 -21.66 7.65
C TRP A 8 -10.27 -22.42 6.42
N GLU A 9 -11.07 -23.38 5.94
CA GLU A 9 -10.83 -24.06 4.66
C GLU A 9 -11.66 -23.44 3.53
N PRO A 10 -11.17 -23.40 2.28
CA PRO A 10 -11.88 -22.82 1.16
C PRO A 10 -13.20 -23.54 0.86
N GLY A 11 -14.21 -22.78 0.44
CA GLY A 11 -15.52 -23.33 0.06
C GLY A 11 -16.53 -22.22 -0.23
N GLU A 12 -17.79 -22.61 -0.40
CA GLU A 12 -18.86 -21.65 -0.68
C GLU A 12 -19.36 -20.97 0.62
N PRO A 13 -19.33 -19.63 0.69
CA PRO A 13 -19.87 -18.89 1.83
C PRO A 13 -21.39 -18.88 1.84
N GLN A 14 -21.94 -18.73 3.04
CA GLN A 14 -23.37 -18.52 3.24
C GLN A 14 -23.74 -17.09 2.85
N ILE A 15 -24.95 -16.94 2.32
CA ILE A 15 -25.54 -15.64 1.97
C ILE A 15 -26.26 -15.09 3.22
N PRO A 16 -26.13 -13.78 3.52
CA PRO A 16 -25.41 -12.76 2.78
C PRO A 16 -23.89 -12.82 2.99
N TYR A 17 -23.13 -12.50 1.93
CA TYR A 17 -21.68 -12.41 2.01
C TYR A 17 -21.24 -11.26 2.93
N SER A 18 -20.12 -11.47 3.62
CA SER A 18 -19.51 -10.44 4.45
C SER A 18 -18.36 -9.74 3.75
N TRP A 19 -18.27 -8.43 3.96
CA TRP A 19 -17.18 -7.57 3.49
C TRP A 19 -16.35 -6.98 4.65
N ASP A 20 -16.72 -7.29 5.89
CA ASP A 20 -16.07 -6.82 7.11
C ASP A 20 -15.18 -7.93 7.69
N ALA A 21 -13.93 -7.60 8.01
CA ALA A 21 -12.97 -8.58 8.51
C ALA A 21 -13.37 -9.23 9.85
N LEU A 22 -14.05 -8.51 10.74
CA LEU A 22 -14.50 -9.04 12.03
C LEU A 22 -15.66 -10.01 11.86
N ASP A 23 -16.62 -9.68 10.99
CA ASP A 23 -17.72 -10.58 10.66
C ASP A 23 -17.24 -11.83 9.89
N ILE A 24 -16.31 -11.67 8.94
CA ILE A 24 -15.62 -12.81 8.29
C ILE A 24 -14.97 -13.73 9.34
N LEU A 25 -14.26 -13.18 10.32
CA LEU A 25 -13.65 -13.97 11.39
C LEU A 25 -14.69 -14.68 12.26
N ASN A 26 -15.80 -14.01 12.60
CA ASN A 26 -16.86 -14.62 13.40
C ASN A 26 -17.52 -15.78 12.65
N LYS A 27 -17.82 -15.59 11.37
CA LYS A 27 -18.34 -16.64 10.48
C LYS A 27 -17.39 -17.81 10.33
N ALA A 28 -16.09 -17.56 10.12
CA ALA A 28 -15.06 -18.60 10.07
C ALA A 28 -15.00 -19.41 11.38
N ARG A 29 -15.08 -18.74 12.55
CA ARG A 29 -15.14 -19.40 13.87
C ARG A 29 -16.38 -20.26 14.06
N ASN A 30 -17.48 -19.93 13.37
CA ASN A 30 -18.70 -20.73 13.34
C ASN A 30 -18.66 -21.87 12.30
N GLY A 31 -17.50 -22.14 11.70
CA GLY A 31 -17.27 -23.25 10.78
C GLY A 31 -17.64 -22.95 9.32
N GLU A 32 -17.94 -21.70 8.99
CA GLU A 32 -18.23 -21.30 7.61
C GLU A 32 -16.98 -21.38 6.74
N ARG A 33 -17.16 -21.86 5.50
CA ARG A 33 -16.13 -21.86 4.46
C ARG A 33 -16.39 -20.71 3.50
N MET A 34 -15.35 -20.17 2.88
CA MET A 34 -15.49 -18.97 2.04
C MET A 34 -14.56 -18.99 0.84
N TYR A 35 -14.89 -18.13 -0.13
CA TYR A 35 -14.12 -17.97 -1.36
C TYR A 35 -12.80 -17.23 -1.15
N CYS A 36 -11.98 -17.18 -2.20
CA CYS A 36 -10.72 -16.42 -2.24
C CYS A 36 -10.89 -14.98 -1.74
N VAL A 37 -12.03 -14.37 -2.07
CA VAL A 37 -12.36 -12.98 -1.75
C VAL A 37 -12.28 -12.69 -0.25
N GLN A 38 -12.84 -13.54 0.60
CA GLN A 38 -12.86 -13.32 2.05
C GLN A 38 -11.47 -13.43 2.69
N TYR A 39 -10.60 -14.30 2.16
CA TYR A 39 -9.21 -14.37 2.61
C TYR A 39 -8.47 -13.06 2.30
N VAL A 40 -8.68 -12.50 1.11
CA VAL A 40 -8.04 -11.25 0.71
C VAL A 40 -8.57 -10.07 1.52
N LEU A 41 -9.88 -9.98 1.74
CA LEU A 41 -10.48 -8.93 2.57
C LEU A 41 -9.91 -8.93 3.99
N LEU A 42 -9.92 -10.10 4.65
CA LEU A 42 -9.37 -10.22 5.99
C LEU A 42 -7.89 -9.82 6.02
N PHE A 43 -7.11 -10.25 5.01
CA PHE A 43 -5.70 -9.87 4.91
C PHE A 43 -5.51 -8.36 4.72
N VAL A 44 -6.19 -7.75 3.75
CA VAL A 44 -6.04 -6.33 3.42
C VAL A 44 -6.47 -5.45 4.59
N GLN A 45 -7.62 -5.72 5.20
CA GLN A 45 -8.11 -4.94 6.34
C GLN A 45 -7.21 -5.12 7.58
N SER A 46 -6.72 -6.34 7.83
CA SER A 46 -5.77 -6.56 8.94
C SER A 46 -4.43 -5.86 8.69
N ALA A 47 -3.91 -5.92 7.46
CA ALA A 47 -2.67 -5.23 7.09
C ALA A 47 -2.81 -3.71 7.26
N ASN A 48 -3.91 -3.14 6.75
CA ASN A 48 -4.19 -1.71 6.88
C ASN A 48 -4.38 -1.30 8.36
N ALA A 49 -5.06 -2.10 9.18
CA ALA A 49 -5.20 -1.85 10.62
C ALA A 49 -3.86 -1.89 11.36
N LEU A 50 -2.90 -2.66 10.86
CA LEU A 50 -1.51 -2.67 11.34
C LEU A 50 -0.64 -1.58 10.73
N GLY A 51 -1.19 -0.71 9.87
CA GLY A 51 -0.48 0.35 9.18
C GLY A 51 0.46 -0.12 8.08
N ILE A 52 0.16 -1.25 7.46
CA ILE A 52 0.81 -1.75 6.26
C ILE A 52 -0.17 -1.51 5.11
N PRO A 53 0.10 -0.53 4.22
CA PRO A 53 -0.79 -0.27 3.10
C PRO A 53 -0.95 -1.51 2.25
N ALA A 54 -2.19 -1.98 2.12
CA ALA A 54 -2.56 -3.12 1.31
C ALA A 54 -3.79 -2.78 0.48
N ARG A 55 -3.87 -3.40 -0.70
CA ARG A 55 -4.96 -3.22 -1.64
C ARG A 55 -5.43 -4.54 -2.23
N TYR A 56 -6.67 -4.53 -2.67
CA TYR A 56 -7.34 -5.69 -3.25
C TYR A 56 -7.20 -5.68 -4.77
N LEU A 57 -6.94 -6.86 -5.36
CA LEU A 57 -6.80 -7.05 -6.79
C LEU A 57 -7.65 -8.24 -7.27
N GLY A 58 -8.08 -8.14 -8.52
CA GLY A 58 -8.73 -9.23 -9.25
C GLY A 58 -7.94 -9.64 -10.47
N LEU A 59 -7.77 -10.94 -10.62
CA LEU A 59 -7.25 -11.56 -11.82
C LEU A 59 -8.43 -12.10 -12.63
N PHE A 60 -8.44 -11.81 -13.92
CA PHE A 60 -9.47 -12.25 -14.85
C PHE A 60 -8.85 -12.73 -16.17
N ASN A 61 -9.37 -13.82 -16.72
CA ASN A 61 -9.00 -14.23 -18.06
C ASN A 61 -9.59 -13.27 -19.13
N CYS A 62 -9.35 -13.54 -20.43
CA CYS A 62 -9.88 -12.72 -21.53
C CYS A 62 -11.41 -12.66 -21.59
N GLN A 63 -12.07 -13.74 -21.16
CA GLN A 63 -13.53 -13.87 -21.17
C GLN A 63 -14.17 -13.14 -19.97
N GLY A 64 -13.38 -12.67 -19.01
CA GLY A 64 -13.87 -12.13 -17.75
C GLY A 64 -14.37 -13.21 -16.78
N GLU A 65 -14.09 -14.48 -17.10
CA GLU A 65 -14.44 -15.67 -16.33
C GLU A 65 -13.28 -16.03 -15.39
N GLY A 66 -13.58 -16.75 -14.30
CA GLY A 66 -12.57 -17.24 -13.35
C GLY A 66 -11.91 -16.12 -12.56
N VAL A 67 -12.67 -15.48 -11.67
CA VAL A 67 -12.17 -14.43 -10.78
C VAL A 67 -11.30 -15.06 -9.71
N HIS A 68 -10.01 -14.72 -9.68
CA HIS A 68 -9.17 -14.99 -8.52
C HIS A 68 -8.86 -13.68 -7.80
N ALA A 69 -9.29 -13.60 -6.54
CA ALA A 69 -8.98 -12.47 -5.68
C ALA A 69 -7.58 -12.63 -5.09
N VAL A 70 -6.78 -11.59 -5.19
CA VAL A 70 -5.43 -11.50 -4.64
C VAL A 70 -5.21 -10.11 -4.04
N SER A 71 -4.08 -9.88 -3.40
CA SER A 71 -3.73 -8.57 -2.83
C SER A 71 -2.35 -8.12 -3.24
N GLU A 72 -2.10 -6.85 -2.98
CA GLU A 72 -0.75 -6.33 -2.85
C GLU A 72 -0.60 -5.66 -1.49
N ALA A 73 0.61 -5.72 -0.95
CA ALA A 73 1.01 -4.94 0.22
C ALA A 73 2.26 -4.12 -0.11
N TRP A 74 2.31 -2.89 0.37
CA TRP A 74 3.46 -2.02 0.22
C TRP A 74 4.61 -2.51 1.09
N SER A 75 5.78 -2.70 0.49
CA SER A 75 7.03 -2.97 1.21
C SER A 75 7.90 -1.72 1.25
N ASN A 76 8.20 -1.27 2.47
CA ASN A 76 9.15 -0.18 2.66
C ASN A 76 10.60 -0.58 2.35
N ASP A 77 10.94 -1.85 2.52
CA ASP A 77 12.29 -2.37 2.26
C ASP A 77 12.59 -2.36 0.76
N PHE A 78 11.60 -2.74 -0.06
CA PHE A 78 11.72 -2.74 -1.52
C PHE A 78 11.19 -1.46 -2.19
N LYS A 79 10.51 -0.59 -1.42
CA LYS A 79 9.87 0.66 -1.88
C LYS A 79 8.93 0.46 -3.06
N LYS A 80 8.07 -0.56 -2.97
CA LYS A 80 7.15 -0.97 -4.03
C LYS A 80 6.00 -1.80 -3.48
N TRP A 81 4.98 -2.00 -4.31
CA TRP A 81 3.93 -2.97 -4.07
C TRP A 81 4.45 -4.39 -4.28
N VAL A 82 4.00 -5.32 -3.43
CA VAL A 82 4.35 -6.74 -3.47
C VAL A 82 3.08 -7.55 -3.61
N PHE A 83 3.02 -8.38 -4.65
CA PHE A 83 1.95 -9.33 -4.91
C PHE A 83 1.87 -10.39 -3.81
N ILE A 84 0.67 -10.65 -3.32
CA ILE A 84 0.38 -11.66 -2.31
C ILE A 84 -0.89 -12.42 -2.69
N ASP A 85 -0.78 -13.72 -2.85
CA ASP A 85 -1.93 -14.62 -2.98
C ASP A 85 -2.14 -15.35 -1.66
N VAL A 86 -3.13 -14.86 -0.91
CA VAL A 86 -3.43 -15.36 0.44
C VAL A 86 -3.96 -16.78 0.41
N LEU A 87 -4.84 -17.10 -0.56
CA LEU A 87 -5.47 -18.41 -0.66
C LEU A 87 -4.43 -19.50 -0.93
N ASN A 88 -3.53 -19.23 -1.89
CA ASN A 88 -2.47 -20.17 -2.28
C ASN A 88 -1.22 -20.08 -1.40
N ARG A 89 -1.19 -19.17 -0.42
CA ARG A 89 -0.02 -18.88 0.44
C ARG A 89 1.23 -18.63 -0.40
N SER A 90 1.08 -17.82 -1.43
CA SER A 90 2.13 -17.65 -2.43
C SER A 90 2.43 -16.21 -2.75
N TYR A 91 3.67 -15.99 -3.16
CA TYR A 91 4.14 -14.75 -3.75
C TYR A 91 5.29 -15.09 -4.71
N PHE A 92 5.67 -14.11 -5.52
CA PHE A 92 6.62 -14.31 -6.62
C PHE A 92 7.82 -13.40 -6.46
N GLN A 93 8.99 -13.90 -6.85
CA GLN A 93 10.26 -13.19 -6.81
C GLN A 93 10.96 -13.23 -8.17
N ASP A 94 11.82 -12.26 -8.40
CA ASP A 94 12.85 -12.37 -9.44
C ASP A 94 13.99 -13.31 -9.02
N GLN A 95 14.98 -13.47 -9.90
CA GLN A 95 16.15 -14.34 -9.65
C GLN A 95 17.08 -13.81 -8.54
N LYS A 96 16.96 -12.54 -8.15
CA LYS A 96 17.72 -11.91 -7.08
C LYS A 96 16.99 -11.97 -5.73
N GLY A 97 15.81 -12.59 -5.69
CA GLY A 97 14.98 -12.69 -4.49
C GLY A 97 14.14 -11.44 -4.22
N VAL A 98 14.05 -10.50 -5.16
CA VAL A 98 13.21 -9.30 -5.01
C VAL A 98 11.76 -9.69 -5.31
N PRO A 99 10.81 -9.44 -4.38
CA PRO A 99 9.40 -9.73 -4.63
C PRO A 99 8.83 -8.85 -5.75
N LEU A 100 7.88 -9.43 -6.47
CA LEU A 100 7.25 -8.81 -7.63
C LEU A 100 5.90 -8.20 -7.26
N SER A 101 5.54 -7.08 -7.89
CA SER A 101 4.16 -6.61 -7.95
C SER A 101 3.35 -7.44 -8.97
N ALA A 102 2.03 -7.26 -9.01
CA ALA A 102 1.16 -7.96 -9.94
C ALA A 102 1.48 -7.60 -11.40
N ILE A 103 1.81 -6.34 -11.67
CA ILE A 103 2.19 -5.86 -13.02
C ILE A 103 3.53 -6.43 -13.44
N GLU A 104 4.53 -6.43 -12.55
CA GLU A 104 5.83 -7.01 -12.89
C GLU A 104 5.75 -8.52 -13.09
N LEU A 105 4.96 -9.21 -12.27
CA LEU A 105 4.68 -10.63 -12.43
C LEU A 105 4.01 -10.90 -13.78
N ARG A 106 2.98 -10.11 -14.12
CA ARG A 106 2.31 -10.15 -15.42
C ARG A 106 3.30 -9.96 -16.57
N ASP A 107 4.12 -8.92 -16.54
CA ASP A 107 5.10 -8.64 -17.59
C ASP A 107 6.07 -9.81 -17.77
N ARG A 108 6.54 -10.39 -16.66
CA ARG A 108 7.45 -11.53 -16.71
C ARG A 108 6.78 -12.76 -17.30
N ILE A 109 5.52 -13.03 -16.95
CA ILE A 109 4.73 -14.11 -17.52
C ILE A 109 4.64 -13.96 -19.05
N PHE A 110 4.21 -12.81 -19.55
CA PHE A 110 3.97 -12.62 -20.99
C PHE A 110 5.25 -12.45 -21.80
N ASN A 111 6.33 -11.94 -21.20
CA ASN A 111 7.64 -11.87 -21.82
C ASN A 111 8.48 -13.13 -21.62
N LYS A 112 7.91 -14.20 -21.05
CA LYS A 112 8.59 -15.49 -20.77
C LYS A 112 9.89 -15.32 -19.97
N GLN A 113 9.91 -14.36 -19.05
CA GLN A 113 11.04 -14.11 -18.16
C GLN A 113 11.00 -15.06 -16.96
N LYS A 114 12.17 -15.33 -16.36
CA LYS A 114 12.27 -16.20 -15.19
C LYS A 114 11.55 -15.60 -13.97
N ILE A 115 10.79 -16.44 -13.28
CA ILE A 115 10.05 -16.13 -12.05
C ILE A 115 10.32 -17.25 -11.05
N LYS A 116 10.56 -16.89 -9.78
CA LYS A 116 10.61 -17.84 -8.67
C LYS A 116 9.30 -17.76 -7.90
N ILE A 117 8.67 -18.91 -7.69
CA ILE A 117 7.43 -19.04 -6.92
C ILE A 117 7.81 -19.44 -5.49
N ILE A 118 7.28 -18.73 -4.51
CA ILE A 118 7.31 -19.13 -3.11
C ILE A 118 5.88 -19.54 -2.76
N GLY A 119 5.69 -20.78 -2.30
CA GLY A 119 4.37 -21.40 -2.15
C GLY A 119 4.04 -22.37 -3.30
N GLU A 120 2.79 -22.79 -3.40
CA GLU A 120 2.35 -23.81 -4.37
C GLU A 120 1.18 -23.31 -5.23
N ILE A 121 1.35 -23.37 -6.55
CA ILE A 121 0.30 -23.10 -7.54
C ILE A 121 0.09 -24.39 -8.33
N LYS A 122 -1.10 -24.99 -8.18
CA LYS A 122 -1.44 -26.30 -8.79
C LYS A 122 -1.47 -26.24 -10.31
N ASP A 123 -2.29 -25.36 -10.88
CA ASP A 123 -2.41 -25.15 -12.33
C ASP A 123 -1.82 -23.79 -12.72
N LYS A 124 -0.53 -23.78 -13.02
CA LYS A 124 0.21 -22.56 -13.38
C LYS A 124 -0.28 -21.94 -14.68
N GLU A 125 -0.65 -22.76 -15.66
CA GLU A 125 -1.07 -22.26 -16.97
C GLU A 125 -2.40 -21.52 -16.88
N SER A 126 -3.39 -22.12 -16.22
CA SER A 126 -4.66 -21.45 -15.95
C SER A 126 -4.45 -20.21 -15.08
N TYR A 127 -3.61 -20.31 -14.05
CA TYR A 127 -3.30 -19.19 -13.16
C TYR A 127 -2.70 -18.00 -13.92
N TYR A 128 -1.69 -18.24 -14.76
CA TYR A 128 -1.03 -17.21 -15.57
C TYR A 128 -1.95 -16.57 -16.61
N ARG A 129 -2.93 -17.30 -17.15
CA ARG A 129 -3.93 -16.72 -18.07
C ARG A 129 -4.77 -15.63 -17.43
N MET A 130 -4.99 -15.67 -16.11
CA MET A 130 -5.77 -14.65 -15.40
C MET A 130 -5.01 -13.32 -15.25
N PHE A 131 -3.69 -13.28 -15.49
CA PHE A 131 -2.92 -12.02 -15.46
C PHE A 131 -3.15 -11.14 -16.70
N ARG A 132 -3.96 -11.58 -17.66
CA ARG A 132 -4.28 -10.76 -18.84
C ARG A 132 -5.02 -9.47 -18.47
N ASN A 133 -5.91 -9.55 -17.49
CA ASN A 133 -6.67 -8.44 -16.95
C ASN A 133 -6.44 -8.36 -15.44
N LEU A 134 -5.80 -7.27 -15.00
CA LEU A 134 -5.63 -6.94 -13.58
C LEU A 134 -6.62 -5.84 -13.21
N VAL A 135 -7.46 -6.08 -12.22
CA VAL A 135 -8.41 -5.08 -11.73
C VAL A 135 -7.99 -4.65 -10.33
N TYR A 136 -7.54 -3.41 -10.22
CA TYR A 136 -7.11 -2.79 -8.97
C TYR A 136 -8.30 -2.11 -8.31
N CYS A 137 -8.65 -2.51 -7.08
CA CYS A 137 -9.64 -1.79 -6.30
C CYS A 137 -8.94 -0.80 -5.37
N PHE A 138 -9.15 0.49 -5.63
CA PHE A 138 -8.57 1.58 -4.82
C PHE A 138 -9.47 1.98 -3.65
N ARG A 139 -10.65 1.38 -3.57
CA ARG A 139 -11.57 1.57 -2.47
C ARG A 139 -11.03 0.94 -1.19
N ASN A 140 -11.14 1.64 -0.07
CA ASN A 140 -10.83 1.11 1.27
C ASN A 140 -11.95 1.36 2.30
N ASP A 141 -13.06 2.00 1.92
CA ASP A 141 -14.27 2.24 2.74
C ASP A 141 -15.24 1.04 2.70
N TYR A 142 -14.72 -0.20 2.66
CA TYR A 142 -15.53 -1.42 2.55
C TYR A 142 -16.61 -1.56 3.63
N LEU A 143 -16.46 -0.84 4.74
CA LEU A 143 -17.38 -0.82 5.89
C LEU A 143 -18.54 0.18 5.74
N GLU A 144 -18.42 1.15 4.83
CA GLU A 144 -19.36 2.29 4.74
C GLU A 144 -20.44 2.10 3.66
N GLN A 145 -20.27 1.14 2.74
CA GLN A 145 -21.22 0.91 1.66
C GLN A 145 -21.61 -0.56 1.53
N GLU A 146 -22.91 -0.84 1.64
CA GLU A 146 -23.54 -2.17 1.48
C GLU A 146 -23.45 -2.74 0.04
N ASN A 147 -22.78 -2.04 -0.88
CA ASN A 147 -22.70 -2.47 -2.29
C ASN A 147 -22.04 -3.85 -2.41
N SER A 148 -22.81 -4.79 -2.96
CA SER A 148 -22.56 -6.24 -2.99
C SER A 148 -21.42 -6.71 -3.92
N TRP A 149 -20.66 -5.79 -4.50
CA TRP A 149 -19.57 -6.12 -5.44
C TRP A 149 -18.30 -5.34 -5.12
N ILE A 150 -17.23 -6.05 -4.71
CA ILE A 150 -15.91 -5.43 -4.47
C ILE A 150 -15.36 -4.74 -5.71
N PHE A 151 -15.52 -5.37 -6.89
CA PHE A 151 -15.06 -4.85 -8.16
C PHE A 151 -16.06 -3.84 -8.72
N HIS A 152 -16.43 -2.86 -7.90
CA HIS A 152 -17.38 -1.85 -8.31
C HIS A 152 -16.75 -1.00 -9.43
N PRO A 153 -17.43 -0.81 -10.57
CA PRO A 153 -16.89 -0.11 -11.74
C PRO A 153 -16.32 1.29 -11.46
N GLN A 154 -16.88 2.01 -10.49
CA GLN A 154 -16.46 3.38 -10.16
C GLN A 154 -15.15 3.47 -9.36
N PHE A 155 -14.72 2.38 -8.73
CA PHE A 155 -13.57 2.37 -7.82
C PHE A 155 -12.50 1.36 -8.23
N SER A 156 -12.69 0.73 -9.39
CA SER A 156 -11.83 -0.32 -9.91
C SER A 156 -11.18 0.16 -11.20
N VAL A 157 -9.85 0.14 -11.25
CA VAL A 157 -9.08 0.45 -12.46
C VAL A 157 -8.62 -0.84 -13.10
N LEU A 158 -8.94 -1.01 -14.38
CA LEU A 158 -8.49 -2.13 -15.20
C LEU A 158 -7.15 -1.80 -15.86
N TYR A 159 -6.17 -2.65 -15.62
CA TYR A 159 -4.95 -2.76 -16.42
C TYR A 159 -5.02 -4.01 -17.29
N PHE A 160 -4.92 -3.83 -18.61
CA PHE A 160 -5.11 -4.90 -19.57
C PHE A 160 -4.03 -4.92 -20.64
N ASP A 161 -3.90 -6.06 -21.34
CA ASP A 161 -3.07 -6.12 -22.55
C ASP A 161 -3.75 -5.33 -23.66
N LYS A 162 -3.05 -4.42 -24.34
CA LYS A 162 -3.58 -3.75 -25.55
C LYS A 162 -3.95 -4.75 -26.65
N ASN A 163 -3.34 -5.95 -26.63
CA ASN A 163 -3.65 -7.06 -27.52
C ASN A 163 -4.70 -8.04 -26.94
N ALA A 164 -5.25 -7.79 -25.75
CA ALA A 164 -6.32 -8.57 -25.15
C ALA A 164 -7.67 -7.84 -25.22
N CYS A 165 -8.73 -8.58 -24.89
CA CYS A 165 -10.08 -8.05 -24.80
C CYS A 165 -10.25 -7.26 -23.49
N PRO A 166 -10.44 -5.93 -23.52
CA PRO A 166 -10.74 -5.17 -22.32
C PRO A 166 -12.08 -5.63 -21.75
N LEU A 167 -12.13 -5.79 -20.44
CA LEU A 167 -13.36 -6.11 -19.72
C LEU A 167 -14.27 -4.87 -19.70
N LYS A 168 -15.18 -4.77 -20.67
CA LYS A 168 -16.07 -3.61 -20.91
C LYS A 168 -16.88 -3.12 -19.70
N ARG A 169 -17.04 -3.94 -18.66
CA ARG A 169 -17.74 -3.56 -17.42
C ARG A 169 -16.94 -2.61 -16.51
N PHE A 170 -15.65 -2.44 -16.74
CA PHE A 170 -14.80 -1.53 -15.97
C PHE A 170 -14.55 -0.24 -16.77
N PRO A 171 -15.15 0.89 -16.38
CA PRO A 171 -15.06 2.15 -17.11
C PRO A 171 -13.73 2.86 -16.90
N LEU A 172 -13.03 2.60 -15.79
CA LEU A 172 -11.70 3.15 -15.52
C LEU A 172 -10.64 2.17 -16.03
N ILE A 173 -9.84 2.63 -16.97
CA ILE A 173 -8.82 1.84 -17.65
C ILE A 173 -7.54 2.66 -17.69
N THR A 174 -6.40 2.02 -17.41
CA THR A 174 -5.08 2.62 -17.61
C THR A 174 -4.14 1.64 -18.31
N ASP A 175 -3.27 2.18 -19.16
CA ASP A 175 -2.10 1.49 -19.72
C ASP A 175 -0.77 2.00 -19.16
N ASP A 176 -0.81 3.03 -18.30
CA ASP A 176 0.36 3.52 -17.56
C ASP A 176 0.50 2.76 -16.23
N LYS A 177 1.67 2.14 -16.05
CA LYS A 177 1.99 1.40 -14.83
C LYS A 177 2.17 2.35 -13.64
N ASN A 178 2.53 3.60 -13.87
CA ASN A 178 2.76 4.58 -12.81
C ASN A 178 1.47 4.95 -12.07
N ASP A 179 0.31 4.83 -12.72
CA ASP A 179 -1.01 5.00 -12.09
C ASP A 179 -1.27 3.94 -11.02
N LEU A 180 -0.55 2.82 -11.07
CA LEU A 180 -0.75 1.65 -10.23
C LEU A 180 0.43 1.44 -9.28
N GLU A 181 1.66 1.70 -9.70
CA GLU A 181 2.89 1.50 -8.92
C GLU A 181 3.31 2.73 -8.11
N PHE A 182 2.38 3.66 -7.83
CA PHE A 182 2.71 4.87 -7.09
C PHE A 182 3.23 4.56 -5.68
N PRO A 183 4.23 5.33 -5.19
CA PRO A 183 4.79 5.14 -3.87
C PRO A 183 3.83 5.63 -2.78
N VAL A 184 3.83 4.92 -1.66
CA VAL A 184 3.10 5.30 -0.44
C VAL A 184 4.04 5.38 0.75
N ASN A 185 3.58 5.93 1.87
CA ASN A 185 4.39 6.16 3.08
C ASN A 185 5.61 7.06 2.88
N HIS A 186 5.57 7.95 1.89
CA HIS A 186 6.56 9.01 1.68
C HIS A 186 6.08 10.33 2.31
N ILE A 187 7.02 11.02 2.97
CA ILE A 187 6.85 12.37 3.47
C ILE A 187 7.83 13.29 2.74
N ASN A 188 7.31 14.36 2.17
CA ASN A 188 8.11 15.47 1.67
C ASN A 188 8.16 16.59 2.72
N ILE A 189 9.36 17.09 3.01
CA ILE A 189 9.58 18.16 3.99
C ILE A 189 9.99 19.40 3.21
N ILE A 190 9.16 20.44 3.26
CA ILE A 190 9.31 21.61 2.41
C ILE A 190 9.62 22.84 3.26
N PRO A 191 10.70 23.59 2.96
CA PRO A 191 10.92 24.92 3.52
C PRO A 191 9.76 25.84 3.15
N TYR A 192 9.05 26.37 4.15
CA TYR A 192 7.91 27.25 3.92
C TYR A 192 8.23 28.71 4.22
N GLN A 193 8.77 29.01 5.41
CA GLN A 193 9.01 30.38 5.83
C GLN A 193 10.20 30.50 6.78
N LEU A 194 11.11 31.44 6.49
CA LEU A 194 12.19 31.84 7.41
C LEU A 194 11.68 32.94 8.34
N ILE A 195 11.88 32.77 9.64
CA ILE A 195 11.53 33.72 10.69
C ILE A 195 12.80 34.18 11.39
N LYS A 196 12.96 35.49 11.52
CA LYS A 196 14.01 36.12 12.34
C LYS A 196 13.37 36.66 13.62
N ARG A 197 13.85 36.19 14.78
CA ARG A 197 13.45 36.71 16.11
C ARG A 197 14.62 37.43 16.76
N LYS A 198 14.36 38.63 17.28
CA LYS A 198 15.34 39.44 18.04
C LYS A 198 14.97 39.40 19.52
N TYR A 199 15.94 39.11 20.38
CA TYR A 199 15.77 39.05 21.83
C TYR A 199 16.41 40.26 22.52
N LEU A 200 16.05 40.46 23.79
CA LEU A 200 16.74 41.38 24.69
C LEU A 200 18.26 41.10 24.66
N LEU A 201 19.07 42.17 24.66
CA LEU A 201 20.54 42.16 24.43
C LEU A 201 20.97 41.98 22.96
N GLY A 202 20.08 42.11 21.98
CA GLY A 202 20.45 42.16 20.56
C GLY A 202 20.78 40.79 19.94
N LYS A 203 20.58 39.69 20.67
CA LYS A 203 20.74 38.34 20.12
C LYS A 203 19.67 38.07 19.06
N GLU A 204 20.12 37.63 17.90
CA GLU A 204 19.25 37.23 16.79
C GLU A 204 19.19 35.70 16.68
N GLN A 205 17.99 35.18 16.41
CA GLN A 205 17.78 33.76 16.20
C GLN A 205 16.91 33.54 14.97
N PHE A 206 17.31 32.59 14.14
CA PHE A 206 16.58 32.20 12.95
C PHE A 206 15.84 30.89 13.16
N TYR A 207 14.61 30.85 12.67
CA TYR A 207 13.72 29.71 12.69
C TYR A 207 13.20 29.45 11.29
N LEU A 208 12.92 28.20 10.96
CA LEU A 208 12.29 27.82 9.70
C LEU A 208 11.00 27.07 10.00
N ILE A 209 9.90 27.55 9.45
CA ILE A 209 8.66 26.78 9.34
C ILE A 209 8.85 25.81 8.19
N LEU A 210 8.69 24.53 8.49
CA LEU A 210 8.67 23.45 7.53
C LEU A 210 7.23 22.97 7.36
N LYS A 211 6.83 22.65 6.13
CA LYS A 211 5.58 21.95 5.83
C LYS A 211 5.85 20.48 5.54
N ILE A 212 4.90 19.63 5.90
CA ILE A 212 4.89 18.20 5.60
C ILE A 212 3.84 17.97 4.53
N GLU A 213 4.30 17.57 3.35
CA GLU A 213 3.44 17.00 2.32
C GLU A 213 3.51 15.48 2.40
N ARG A 214 2.35 14.85 2.28
CA ARG A 214 2.16 13.42 2.46
C ARG A 214 1.80 12.81 1.12
N SER A 215 2.48 11.73 0.74
CA SER A 215 1.90 10.78 -0.23
C SER A 215 0.71 10.05 0.42
N PHE A 216 0.00 9.21 -0.33
CA PHE A 216 -1.13 8.42 0.19
C PHE A 216 -0.68 7.62 1.44
N ILE A 217 -1.16 8.02 2.62
CA ILE A 217 -0.83 7.45 3.93
C ILE A 217 -2.16 7.00 4.56
N ILE A 218 -2.37 5.69 4.73
CA ILE A 218 -3.61 5.06 5.26
C ILE A 218 -3.69 5.10 6.81
N PRO A 219 -4.42 6.03 7.45
CA PRO A 219 -4.43 6.21 8.91
C PRO A 219 -4.72 4.92 9.70
N PRO A 220 -4.32 4.85 10.99
CA PRO A 220 -3.80 5.94 11.82
C PRO A 220 -2.26 5.97 11.90
N TYR A 221 -1.65 7.10 11.54
CA TYR A 221 -0.22 7.33 11.80
C TYR A 221 0.03 8.64 12.52
N ASP A 222 1.11 8.65 13.29
CA ASP A 222 1.73 9.86 13.81
C ASP A 222 2.97 10.19 12.97
N ILE A 223 3.26 11.48 12.82
CA ILE A 223 4.52 11.92 12.20
C ILE A 223 5.43 12.38 13.32
N GLU A 224 6.66 11.87 13.29
CA GLU A 224 7.72 12.30 14.17
C GLU A 224 8.85 12.93 13.36
N VAL A 225 9.41 14.00 13.90
CA VAL A 225 10.54 14.71 13.30
C VAL A 225 11.71 14.78 14.26
N LYS A 226 12.92 14.79 13.70
CA LYS A 226 14.14 15.13 14.46
C LYS A 226 15.06 16.00 13.63
N ILE A 227 15.91 16.74 14.32
CA ILE A 227 16.92 17.61 13.73
C ILE A 227 18.29 17.10 14.17
N ASP A 228 19.15 16.79 13.22
CA ASP A 228 20.47 16.23 13.44
C ASP A 228 20.42 14.98 14.36
N LYS A 229 21.04 15.09 15.54
CA LYS A 229 21.11 14.07 16.58
C LYS A 229 20.10 14.30 17.72
N SER A 230 19.09 15.17 17.53
CA SER A 230 18.06 15.40 18.53
C SER A 230 17.17 14.16 18.73
N ARG A 231 16.41 14.17 19.83
CA ARG A 231 15.32 13.21 20.02
C ARG A 231 14.24 13.43 18.96
N TRP A 232 13.55 12.35 18.60
CA TRP A 232 12.32 12.39 17.83
C TRP A 232 11.23 13.05 18.66
N ARG A 233 10.44 13.91 18.02
CA ARG A 233 9.25 14.52 18.61
C ARG A 233 8.08 14.38 17.65
N LYS A 234 6.88 14.13 18.19
CA LYS A 234 5.64 14.10 17.41
C LYS A 234 5.28 15.50 16.95
N VAL A 235 4.73 15.60 15.74
CA VAL A 235 4.15 16.82 15.16
C VAL A 235 2.68 16.55 14.89
N SER A 236 1.81 17.42 15.42
CA SER A 236 0.35 17.31 15.30
C SER A 236 -0.18 17.93 14.01
N ASP A 237 0.53 18.93 13.48
CA ASP A 237 0.11 19.70 12.32
C ASP A 237 0.97 19.36 11.09
N ASP A 238 0.48 19.69 9.89
CA ASP A 238 1.24 19.61 8.64
C ASP A 238 2.33 20.68 8.52
N SER A 239 2.65 21.35 9.62
CA SER A 239 3.79 22.26 9.68
C SER A 239 4.44 22.24 11.05
N PHE A 240 5.74 22.53 11.10
CA PHE A 240 6.48 22.63 12.35
C PHE A 240 7.64 23.59 12.26
N GLU A 241 7.94 24.24 13.39
CA GLU A 241 9.04 25.20 13.50
C GLU A 241 10.33 24.51 13.96
N ILE A 242 11.44 24.83 13.30
CA ILE A 242 12.78 24.42 13.72
C ILE A 242 13.66 25.64 13.99
N LYS A 243 14.55 25.52 14.99
CA LYS A 243 15.60 26.50 15.25
C LYS A 243 16.80 26.19 14.36
N LEU A 244 17.20 27.12 13.50
CA LEU A 244 18.35 26.93 12.61
C LEU A 244 19.68 27.15 13.34
N LYS A 245 20.67 26.34 12.98
CA LYS A 245 22.08 26.50 13.38
C LYS A 245 22.90 26.91 12.16
N LYS A 246 23.99 27.64 12.37
CA LYS A 246 24.96 27.91 11.31
C LYS A 246 25.52 26.59 10.76
N GLY A 247 25.60 26.47 9.45
CA GLY A 247 26.01 25.26 8.75
C GLY A 247 24.85 24.33 8.40
N ILE A 248 25.17 23.05 8.20
CA ILE A 248 24.21 22.04 7.72
C ILE A 248 23.23 21.63 8.82
N ASN A 249 21.95 21.84 8.57
CA ASN A 249 20.83 21.34 9.38
C ASN A 249 20.21 20.14 8.65
N ARG A 250 20.16 18.97 9.30
CA ARG A 250 19.54 17.75 8.73
C ARG A 250 18.23 17.46 9.44
N ILE A 251 17.13 17.50 8.71
CA ILE A 251 15.81 17.18 9.23
C ILE A 251 15.41 15.81 8.72
N PHE A 252 14.86 15.01 9.62
CA PHE A 252 14.35 13.69 9.32
C PHE A 252 12.89 13.64 9.77
N ALA A 253 12.03 13.07 8.93
CA ALA A 253 10.66 12.75 9.27
C ALA A 253 10.47 11.24 9.20
N ARG A 254 9.72 10.69 10.15
CA ARG A 254 9.31 9.29 10.16
C ARG A 254 7.83 9.17 10.45
N ILE A 255 7.23 8.12 9.91
CA ILE A 255 5.86 7.72 10.16
C ILE A 255 5.88 6.67 11.28
N ASP A 256 5.04 6.84 12.29
CA ASP A 256 4.76 5.84 13.33
C ASP A 256 3.32 5.36 13.15
N ASN A 257 3.16 4.07 12.86
CA ASN A 257 1.86 3.47 12.59
C ASN A 257 1.07 3.04 13.82
N LYS A 258 1.52 3.43 15.03
CA LYS A 258 0.91 3.10 16.33
C LYS A 258 0.87 1.61 16.67
N SER A 259 1.20 0.72 15.73
CA SER A 259 1.46 -0.70 15.95
C SER A 259 2.95 -0.98 16.22
N GLY A 260 3.77 0.08 16.33
CA GLY A 260 5.18 0.02 16.72
C GLY A 260 6.16 0.01 15.56
N GLN A 261 5.71 0.01 14.30
CA GLN A 261 6.62 0.18 13.16
C GLN A 261 6.86 1.67 12.92
N LYS A 262 8.14 2.05 12.93
CA LYS A 262 8.59 3.42 12.68
C LYS A 262 9.41 3.46 11.40
N LEU A 263 8.93 4.15 10.38
CA LEU A 263 9.56 4.23 9.07
C LEU A 263 10.14 5.61 8.82
N LEU A 264 11.44 5.71 8.52
CA LEU A 264 12.01 6.95 7.99
C LEU A 264 11.37 7.25 6.62
N ALA A 265 10.61 8.33 6.55
CA ALA A 265 9.73 8.63 5.42
C ALA A 265 10.16 9.88 4.65
N GLY A 266 11.04 10.71 5.24
CA GLY A 266 11.52 11.93 4.60
C GLY A 266 12.82 12.44 5.20
N ARG A 267 13.61 13.13 4.38
CA ARG A 267 14.82 13.82 4.82
C ARG A 267 15.00 15.12 4.05
N LEU A 268 15.39 16.17 4.76
CA LEU A 268 15.81 17.45 4.20
C LEU A 268 17.19 17.81 4.75
N SER A 269 18.06 18.36 3.92
CA SER A 269 19.37 18.86 4.34
C SER A 269 19.54 20.25 3.76
N MET A 270 19.79 21.24 4.62
CA MET A 270 19.94 22.64 4.23
C MET A 270 21.17 23.21 4.90
N ASP A 271 22.00 23.92 4.13
CA ASP A 271 23.06 24.74 4.67
C ASP A 271 22.51 26.13 5.00
N PHE A 272 22.72 26.59 6.23
CA PHE A 272 22.26 27.88 6.70
C PHE A 272 23.43 28.76 7.10
N SER A 273 23.58 29.87 6.38
CA SER A 273 24.47 30.97 6.75
C SER A 273 23.62 32.18 7.14
N PRO A 274 23.68 32.63 8.40
CA PRO A 274 23.01 33.86 8.80
C PRO A 274 23.47 35.04 7.93
N PRO A 275 22.55 35.92 7.50
CA PRO A 275 22.90 37.16 6.82
C PRO A 275 23.68 38.13 7.73
#